data_AF-A0A842AE04-F1
#
_entry.id   AF-A0A842AE04-F1
#
_cell.length_a   1.000
_cell.length_b   1.000
_cell.length_c   1.000
_cell.angle_alpha   90.00
_cell.angle_beta   90.00
_cell.angle_gamma   90.00
#
_symmetry.space_group_name_H-M   'P 1'
#
loop_
_entity.id
_entity.type
_entity.pdbx_description
1 polymer ?
#
loop_
_entity_poly.entity_id
_entity_poly.type
_entity_poly.pdbx_seq_one_letter_code
_entity_poly.pdbx_strand_id
1 'polypeptide(L)'
;MQSKQTPVNVLSTKKVKKALFATLATVTVLSQMLTVYPTTGAAAVGSEIGTTETPTQVGDFETLKRIIEQDNGITNIELTADITMTGPINVNLNKTELTINGNGHTFTESKLDLLAYTATVYVAPNSKMQTMNIKNMKIRGTHYYAPFQVHDYVKGVVQNFENIDYVGPQMVANTYGTANFTGTNTVDITQFEGLGTLYQMVRANKVNIAGNFTANHRTTTLNTFQIYGEDSYVKIQDGANVNIQTNGGKFIGSAANTTDFTVGKNATFNLNTKSELFVAAMSNVTFDTNSTTTINRTGVDADALMLVAQNFNVNTNASLVAKQASGSTAHVIRTTAANATINFNGPRKLDLDANGTGANRVFSAYGKTTINFKDLAELGVFKATNKTETPDLSWDNVAFQVVQASGQAGIVQVGATSSTNDIQTKFVLADAKRITTTGNAADVAEKARQDAALKAVNELFNSDKPSTDVIKDTTNQAAIDAAKVLVDAVTDPTVKAALQKDLNRAQELLDAKNAAAAAEKAKQDAALKAVNELFNNNTPSTDAIKGTTDQAAINAAKALVDAVTDPTVKAALQKDLNRAQELLDAKNAAAAAEKAKQDAALKAVNEL
;
A
#
# COMPACT_ATOMS: atom_id res chain seq x y z
N MET A 1 34.35 21.58 51.41
CA MET A 1 35.23 20.57 52.02
C MET A 1 34.57 19.21 51.93
N GLN A 2 35.17 18.32 51.14
CA GLN A 2 35.06 16.85 51.09
C GLN A 2 33.67 16.18 51.08
N SER A 3 33.12 15.98 49.88
CA SER A 3 32.23 14.85 49.58
C SER A 3 33.06 13.60 49.28
N LYS A 4 32.91 12.55 50.09
CA LYS A 4 33.58 11.25 49.96
C LYS A 4 33.17 10.52 48.67
N GLN A 5 34.15 9.89 48.06
CA GLN A 5 34.10 9.06 46.87
C GLN A 5 34.03 7.56 47.23
N THR A 6 33.28 6.78 46.43
CA THR A 6 33.43 5.34 46.06
C THR A 6 33.17 4.23 47.12
N PRO A 7 32.82 2.98 46.72
CA PRO A 7 33.03 2.36 45.40
C PRO A 7 31.89 1.57 44.71
N VAL A 8 32.12 1.42 43.41
CA VAL A 8 31.54 0.52 42.42
C VAL A 8 31.64 -0.94 42.88
N ASN A 9 30.55 -1.71 42.78
CA ASN A 9 30.56 -3.15 42.97
C ASN A 9 30.44 -3.85 41.61
N VAL A 10 31.53 -4.50 41.20
CA VAL A 10 31.64 -5.35 40.02
C VAL A 10 31.25 -6.77 40.43
N LEU A 11 30.25 -7.38 39.78
CA LEU A 11 29.96 -8.82 39.92
C LEU A 11 29.98 -9.53 38.56
N SER A 12 31.15 -10.13 38.29
CA SER A 12 31.42 -11.48 37.80
C SER A 12 30.46 -12.15 36.78
N THR A 13 30.92 -12.21 35.54
CA THR A 13 30.59 -13.19 34.49
C THR A 13 30.86 -14.64 34.94
N LYS A 14 29.84 -15.52 34.98
CA LYS A 14 29.98 -16.97 34.70
C LYS A 14 28.63 -17.73 34.69
N LYS A 15 28.49 -18.60 33.68
CA LYS A 15 27.58 -19.76 33.54
C LYS A 15 26.23 -19.55 32.83
N VAL A 16 26.31 -19.39 31.51
CA VAL A 16 25.34 -19.97 30.57
C VAL A 16 25.86 -21.37 30.18
N LYS A 17 25.11 -22.44 30.48
CA LYS A 17 24.94 -23.67 29.66
C LYS A 17 24.24 -24.78 30.46
N LYS A 18 23.29 -25.42 29.76
CA LYS A 18 22.52 -26.65 30.07
C LYS A 18 21.30 -26.54 30.98
N ALA A 19 20.13 -26.48 30.35
CA ALA A 19 19.12 -27.54 30.45
C ALA A 19 18.20 -27.46 29.22
N LEU A 20 18.51 -28.29 28.21
CA LEU A 20 17.62 -28.67 27.13
C LEU A 20 16.91 -29.94 27.62
N PHE A 21 15.61 -29.91 27.87
CA PHE A 21 14.69 -31.05 27.66
C PHE A 21 13.23 -30.60 27.86
N ALA A 22 12.50 -30.66 26.75
CA ALA A 22 11.14 -31.16 26.59
C ALA A 22 9.93 -30.42 27.17
N THR A 23 8.93 -30.35 26.28
CA THR A 23 7.47 -30.21 26.49
C THR A 23 6.92 -28.88 26.95
N LEU A 24 6.42 -28.08 25.99
CA LEU A 24 5.03 -27.60 26.06
C LEU A 24 4.51 -27.17 24.68
N ALA A 25 3.46 -27.85 24.22
CA ALA A 25 2.61 -27.40 23.14
C ALA A 25 1.91 -26.10 23.56
N THR A 26 2.21 -25.01 22.87
CA THR A 26 1.36 -23.81 22.79
C THR A 26 1.59 -23.19 21.41
N VAL A 27 0.74 -23.53 20.45
CA VAL A 27 0.60 -22.73 19.22
C VAL A 27 -0.08 -21.43 19.64
N THR A 28 0.71 -20.41 19.92
CA THR A 28 0.22 -19.04 20.04
C THR A 28 0.20 -18.46 18.64
N VAL A 29 -1.01 -18.21 18.11
CA VAL A 29 -1.20 -17.42 16.89
C VAL A 29 -0.73 -16.00 17.19
N LEU A 30 0.49 -15.70 16.77
CA LEU A 30 1.08 -14.38 16.83
C LEU A 30 0.57 -13.58 15.62
N SER A 31 -0.56 -12.90 15.78
CA SER A 31 -0.97 -11.83 14.88
C SER A 31 -0.05 -10.62 15.11
N GLN A 32 1.14 -10.64 14.52
CA GLN A 32 1.97 -9.44 14.37
C GLN A 32 1.65 -8.79 13.03
N MET A 33 1.13 -7.57 13.11
CA MET A 33 1.06 -6.58 12.04
C MET A 33 2.44 -6.40 11.42
N LEU A 34 2.71 -7.12 10.32
CA LEU A 34 3.85 -6.82 9.47
C LEU A 34 3.39 -5.83 8.40
N THR A 35 3.67 -4.55 8.63
CA THR A 35 3.64 -3.52 7.59
C THR A 35 4.70 -3.85 6.54
N VAL A 36 4.31 -4.57 5.50
CA VAL A 36 5.05 -4.64 4.24
C VAL A 36 4.52 -3.52 3.36
N TYR A 37 5.38 -2.56 3.03
CA TYR A 37 5.13 -1.58 1.99
C TYR A 37 4.97 -2.30 0.64
N PRO A 38 3.88 -2.12 -0.11
CA PRO A 38 3.87 -2.50 -1.52
C PRO A 38 4.54 -1.39 -2.32
N THR A 39 5.75 -1.67 -2.82
CA THR A 39 6.26 -1.00 -4.00
C THR A 39 5.52 -1.56 -5.23
N THR A 40 5.15 -0.65 -6.12
CA THR A 40 4.56 -0.87 -7.46
C THR A 40 3.09 -1.32 -7.52
N GLY A 41 2.22 -0.33 -7.82
CA GLY A 41 1.20 -0.38 -8.88
C GLY A 41 0.58 -1.72 -9.26
N ALA A 42 0.01 -2.43 -8.30
CA ALA A 42 -1.08 -3.36 -8.51
C ALA A 42 -2.14 -3.01 -7.47
N ALA A 43 -3.40 -2.89 -7.86
CA ALA A 43 -4.50 -2.79 -6.90
C ALA A 43 -4.28 -3.89 -5.86
N ALA A 44 -4.25 -3.53 -4.57
CA ALA A 44 -4.02 -4.47 -3.50
C ALA A 44 -5.11 -5.55 -3.55
N VAL A 45 -4.81 -6.66 -4.22
CA VAL A 45 -5.55 -7.91 -4.10
C VAL A 45 -5.28 -8.33 -2.66
N GLY A 46 -6.24 -8.06 -1.78
CA GLY A 46 -6.17 -8.50 -0.40
C GLY A 46 -5.86 -10.00 -0.38
N SER A 47 -4.98 -10.41 0.54
CA SER A 47 -4.74 -11.82 0.81
C SER A 47 -6.10 -12.51 0.99
N GLU A 48 -6.36 -13.57 0.22
CA GLU A 48 -7.57 -14.37 0.35
C GLU A 48 -7.73 -14.82 1.81
N ILE A 49 -8.96 -14.83 2.32
CA ILE A 49 -9.23 -15.41 3.65
C ILE A 49 -8.96 -16.91 3.55
N GLY A 50 -7.77 -17.33 3.96
CA GLY A 50 -7.31 -18.72 3.91
C GLY A 50 -7.54 -19.45 5.23
N THR A 51 -7.94 -20.72 5.13
CA THR A 51 -7.93 -21.69 6.24
C THR A 51 -6.96 -22.82 5.89
N THR A 52 -6.23 -23.36 6.86
CA THR A 52 -5.33 -24.50 6.63
C THR A 52 -6.04 -25.86 6.67
N GLU A 53 -7.31 -25.90 7.08
CA GLU A 53 -8.11 -27.13 7.18
C GLU A 53 -8.85 -27.43 5.87
N THR A 54 -8.95 -28.71 5.49
CA THR A 54 -9.75 -29.13 4.34
C THR A 54 -11.24 -28.83 4.59
N PRO A 55 -11.96 -28.17 3.65
CA PRO A 55 -13.34 -27.79 3.88
C PRO A 55 -14.27 -29.00 3.91
N THR A 56 -15.27 -28.96 4.79
CA THR A 56 -16.39 -29.90 4.76
C THR A 56 -17.39 -29.46 3.68
N GLN A 57 -17.65 -30.35 2.73
CA GLN A 57 -18.54 -30.10 1.59
C GLN A 57 -20.01 -30.19 2.02
N VAL A 58 -20.82 -29.19 1.67
CA VAL A 58 -22.23 -29.08 2.10
C VAL A 58 -23.13 -28.69 0.92
N GLY A 59 -24.10 -29.55 0.59
CA GLY A 59 -25.00 -29.34 -0.55
C GLY A 59 -26.46 -29.07 -0.18
N ASP A 60 -26.81 -29.06 1.10
CA ASP A 60 -28.19 -28.88 1.57
C ASP A 60 -28.26 -28.18 2.94
N PHE A 61 -29.42 -27.58 3.22
CA PHE A 61 -29.65 -26.81 4.45
C PHE A 61 -29.59 -27.64 5.72
N GLU A 62 -30.14 -28.87 5.73
CA GLU A 62 -30.18 -29.71 6.93
C GLU A 62 -28.77 -30.12 7.37
N THR A 63 -27.91 -30.43 6.40
CA THR A 63 -26.50 -30.69 6.63
C THR A 63 -25.77 -29.46 7.16
N LEU A 64 -26.00 -28.28 6.55
CA LEU A 64 -25.41 -27.02 7.00
C LEU A 64 -25.81 -26.69 8.44
N LYS A 65 -27.11 -26.76 8.74
CA LYS A 65 -27.69 -26.53 10.07
C LYS A 65 -27.05 -27.46 11.09
N ARG A 66 -27.05 -28.77 10.83
CA ARG A 66 -26.46 -29.77 11.73
C ARG A 66 -24.99 -29.48 12.02
N ILE A 67 -24.21 -29.11 11.01
CA ILE A 67 -22.77 -28.80 11.17
C ILE A 67 -22.56 -27.58 12.07
N ILE A 68 -23.36 -26.53 11.88
CA ILE A 68 -23.20 -25.27 12.61
C ILE A 68 -23.72 -25.37 14.05
N GLU A 69 -24.81 -26.10 14.29
CA GLU A 69 -25.44 -26.21 15.62
C GLU A 69 -24.73 -27.21 16.56
N GLN A 70 -24.00 -28.18 16.03
CA GLN A 70 -23.33 -29.21 16.83
C GLN A 70 -21.89 -28.82 17.22
N ASP A 71 -21.47 -29.28 18.40
CA ASP A 71 -20.08 -29.19 18.86
C ASP A 71 -19.26 -30.35 18.27
N ASN A 72 -18.99 -30.25 16.97
CA ASN A 72 -18.42 -31.32 16.14
C ASN A 72 -16.99 -31.01 15.64
N GLY A 73 -16.38 -29.92 16.09
CA GLY A 73 -15.07 -29.47 15.63
C GLY A 73 -15.01 -28.93 14.19
N ILE A 74 -16.08 -28.99 13.40
CA ILE A 74 -16.09 -28.50 12.01
C ILE A 74 -16.30 -26.99 12.00
N THR A 75 -15.32 -26.23 11.52
CA THR A 75 -15.39 -24.77 11.40
C THR A 75 -15.25 -24.31 9.96
N ASN A 76 -14.69 -25.12 9.05
CA ASN A 76 -14.49 -24.79 7.65
C ASN A 76 -15.48 -25.52 6.72
N ILE A 77 -16.31 -24.76 6.01
CA ILE A 77 -17.41 -25.24 5.17
C ILE A 77 -17.25 -24.72 3.75
N GLU A 78 -17.46 -25.59 2.76
CA GLU A 78 -17.58 -25.23 1.35
C GLU A 78 -18.91 -25.69 0.79
N LEU A 79 -19.66 -24.78 0.15
CA LEU A 79 -20.94 -25.10 -0.46
C LEU A 79 -20.73 -25.78 -1.82
N THR A 80 -21.52 -26.82 -2.08
CA THR A 80 -21.55 -27.54 -3.37
C THR A 80 -22.83 -27.32 -4.17
N ALA A 81 -23.77 -26.58 -3.59
CA ALA A 81 -25.03 -26.20 -4.21
C ALA A 81 -25.56 -24.90 -3.58
N ASP A 82 -26.56 -24.31 -4.23
CA ASP A 82 -27.32 -23.21 -3.64
C ASP A 82 -28.08 -23.70 -2.40
N ILE A 83 -28.08 -22.90 -1.34
CA ILE A 83 -28.73 -23.20 -0.07
C ILE A 83 -29.89 -22.23 0.14
N THR A 84 -31.08 -22.77 0.41
CA THR A 84 -32.23 -22.01 0.91
C THR A 84 -32.54 -22.44 2.32
N MET A 85 -32.51 -21.51 3.27
CA MET A 85 -32.85 -21.80 4.65
C MET A 85 -34.36 -22.08 4.79
N THR A 86 -34.71 -23.19 5.44
CA THR A 86 -36.11 -23.51 5.79
C THR A 86 -36.43 -23.17 7.25
N GLY A 87 -35.43 -22.73 8.02
CA GLY A 87 -35.54 -22.35 9.43
C GLY A 87 -34.24 -21.71 9.95
N PRO A 88 -34.17 -21.38 11.25
CA PRO A 88 -32.99 -20.76 11.86
C PRO A 88 -31.81 -21.73 12.00
N ILE A 89 -30.61 -21.18 12.15
CA ILE A 89 -29.39 -21.91 12.53
C ILE A 89 -28.81 -21.24 13.78
N ASN A 90 -28.80 -21.95 14.92
CA ASN A 90 -28.19 -21.44 16.16
C ASN A 90 -26.73 -21.90 16.26
N VAL A 91 -25.79 -21.00 16.02
CA VAL A 91 -24.35 -21.34 16.09
C VAL A 91 -24.01 -21.91 17.46
N ASN A 92 -23.37 -23.08 17.47
CA ASN A 92 -22.99 -23.74 18.72
C ASN A 92 -22.15 -22.81 19.61
N LEU A 93 -22.48 -22.74 20.90
CA LEU A 93 -21.85 -21.82 21.86
C LEU A 93 -20.33 -22.01 22.00
N ASN A 94 -19.80 -23.21 21.70
CA ASN A 94 -18.37 -23.50 21.83
C ASN A 94 -17.55 -23.15 20.59
N LYS A 95 -18.17 -22.87 19.44
CA LYS A 95 -17.43 -22.49 18.22
C LYS A 95 -16.82 -21.09 18.40
N THR A 96 -15.51 -21.00 18.19
CA THR A 96 -14.76 -19.72 18.21
C THR A 96 -14.56 -19.15 16.80
N GLU A 97 -14.65 -19.99 15.78
CA GLU A 97 -14.51 -19.61 14.38
C GLU A 97 -15.53 -20.34 13.51
N LEU A 98 -15.98 -19.69 12.44
CA LEU A 98 -16.78 -20.29 11.38
C LEU A 98 -16.41 -19.70 10.03
N THR A 99 -16.00 -20.54 9.09
CA THR A 99 -15.74 -20.18 7.70
C THR A 99 -16.76 -20.86 6.80
N ILE A 100 -17.44 -20.07 5.97
CA ILE A 100 -18.34 -20.54 4.92
C ILE A 100 -17.87 -19.95 3.59
N ASN A 101 -17.26 -20.81 2.77
CA ASN A 101 -16.97 -20.54 1.38
C ASN A 101 -18.19 -20.95 0.54
N GLY A 102 -18.87 -20.01 -0.10
CA GLY A 102 -20.00 -20.36 -0.96
C GLY A 102 -19.60 -20.91 -2.31
N ASN A 103 -18.32 -20.84 -2.70
CA ASN A 103 -17.85 -21.38 -3.98
C ASN A 103 -18.68 -20.90 -5.20
N GLY A 104 -19.15 -19.65 -5.15
CA GLY A 104 -20.00 -19.03 -6.16
C GLY A 104 -21.50 -19.31 -6.04
N HIS A 105 -21.93 -20.17 -5.11
CA HIS A 105 -23.33 -20.51 -4.88
C HIS A 105 -24.11 -19.40 -4.15
N THR A 106 -25.43 -19.52 -4.21
CA THR A 106 -26.39 -18.62 -3.58
C THR A 106 -26.81 -19.15 -2.22
N PHE A 107 -26.73 -18.30 -1.19
CA PHE A 107 -27.30 -18.51 0.13
C PHE A 107 -28.55 -17.61 0.29
N THR A 108 -29.71 -18.22 0.44
CA THR A 108 -31.00 -17.53 0.61
C THR A 108 -31.50 -17.72 2.04
N GLU A 109 -31.76 -16.60 2.74
CA GLU A 109 -32.33 -16.61 4.08
C GLU A 109 -33.75 -17.20 4.13
N SER A 110 -34.18 -17.55 5.34
CA SER A 110 -35.51 -18.09 5.59
C SER A 110 -36.58 -17.02 5.34
N LYS A 111 -37.81 -17.44 5.05
CA LYS A 111 -38.96 -16.52 4.93
C LYS A 111 -39.79 -16.43 6.21
N LEU A 112 -39.35 -17.13 7.27
CA LEU A 112 -40.05 -17.21 8.54
C LEU A 112 -39.59 -16.12 9.50
N ASP A 113 -40.51 -15.59 10.32
CA ASP A 113 -40.22 -14.69 11.43
C ASP A 113 -39.24 -13.55 11.09
N LEU A 114 -39.54 -12.79 10.02
CA LEU A 114 -38.63 -11.80 9.40
C LEU A 114 -38.12 -10.69 10.33
N LEU A 115 -38.76 -10.50 11.49
CA LEU A 115 -38.41 -9.53 12.52
C LEU A 115 -37.70 -10.15 13.73
N ALA A 116 -37.41 -11.45 13.72
CA ALA A 116 -36.71 -12.13 14.81
C ALA A 116 -35.23 -12.29 14.49
N TYR A 117 -34.36 -11.79 15.37
CA TYR A 117 -32.91 -11.97 15.25
C TYR A 117 -32.49 -13.44 15.40
N THR A 118 -33.34 -14.29 15.99
CA THR A 118 -33.13 -15.73 16.13
C THR A 118 -33.50 -16.53 14.88
N ALA A 119 -34.06 -15.89 13.84
CA ALA A 119 -34.55 -16.54 12.63
C ALA A 119 -33.50 -16.64 11.50
N THR A 120 -32.25 -16.26 11.81
CA THR A 120 -31.10 -16.13 10.89
C THR A 120 -30.03 -17.18 11.21
N VAL A 121 -28.80 -17.05 10.69
CA VAL A 121 -27.63 -17.71 11.28
C VAL A 121 -27.20 -16.92 12.51
N TYR A 122 -27.59 -17.42 13.68
CA TYR A 122 -27.62 -16.67 14.91
C TYR A 122 -26.52 -17.08 15.89
N VAL A 123 -25.67 -16.12 16.26
CA VAL A 123 -24.70 -16.25 17.36
C VAL A 123 -25.38 -15.79 18.65
N ALA A 124 -25.76 -16.76 19.47
CA ALA A 124 -26.52 -16.57 20.71
C ALA A 124 -25.70 -15.91 21.86
N PRO A 125 -26.37 -15.39 22.91
CA PRO A 125 -25.70 -14.94 24.12
C PRO A 125 -24.80 -16.04 24.71
N ASN A 126 -23.69 -15.63 25.32
CA ASN A 126 -22.66 -16.54 25.87
C ASN A 126 -21.89 -17.38 24.84
N SER A 127 -22.08 -17.15 23.53
CA SER A 127 -21.24 -17.77 22.52
C SER A 127 -19.77 -17.34 22.67
N LYS A 128 -18.85 -18.28 22.41
CA LYS A 128 -17.41 -18.04 22.35
C LYS A 128 -16.92 -17.56 20.98
N MET A 129 -17.84 -17.25 20.06
CA MET A 129 -17.49 -16.85 18.70
C MET A 129 -16.55 -15.64 18.71
N GLN A 130 -15.50 -15.72 17.91
CA GLN A 130 -14.50 -14.66 17.72
C GLN A 130 -14.45 -14.21 16.27
N THR A 131 -14.53 -15.14 15.32
CA THR A 131 -14.37 -14.85 13.89
C THR A 131 -15.40 -15.58 13.04
N MET A 132 -16.02 -14.87 12.10
CA MET A 132 -16.81 -15.47 11.03
C MET A 132 -16.24 -15.03 9.68
N ASN A 133 -15.92 -15.98 8.81
CA ASN A 133 -15.43 -15.73 7.47
C ASN A 133 -16.51 -16.17 6.47
N ILE A 134 -17.07 -15.22 5.73
CA ILE A 134 -18.10 -15.46 4.73
C ILE A 134 -17.51 -15.03 3.39
N LYS A 135 -17.32 -15.98 2.47
CA LYS A 135 -16.63 -15.68 1.21
C LYS A 135 -17.24 -16.31 -0.03
N ASN A 136 -17.00 -15.67 -1.18
CA ASN A 136 -17.29 -16.14 -2.53
C ASN A 136 -18.74 -16.61 -2.69
N MET A 137 -19.72 -15.76 -2.34
CA MET A 137 -21.12 -16.16 -2.39
C MET A 137 -22.07 -15.04 -2.71
N LYS A 138 -23.20 -15.42 -3.31
CA LYS A 138 -24.37 -14.55 -3.45
C LYS A 138 -25.24 -14.73 -2.22
N ILE A 139 -25.67 -13.63 -1.61
CA ILE A 139 -26.53 -13.68 -0.44
C ILE A 139 -27.85 -12.98 -0.76
N ARG A 140 -28.95 -13.67 -0.50
CA ARG A 140 -30.32 -13.17 -0.68
C ARG A 140 -30.97 -13.09 0.69
N GLY A 141 -30.89 -11.90 1.27
CA GLY A 141 -31.37 -11.63 2.62
C GLY A 141 -32.84 -11.22 2.63
N THR A 142 -33.57 -11.70 3.63
CA THR A 142 -35.01 -11.46 3.84
C THR A 142 -35.28 -10.89 5.23
N HIS A 143 -34.33 -11.01 6.17
CA HIS A 143 -34.52 -10.65 7.57
C HIS A 143 -34.01 -9.26 7.93
N TYR A 144 -34.73 -8.63 8.85
CA TYR A 144 -34.32 -7.34 9.43
C TYR A 144 -32.96 -7.38 10.13
N TYR A 145 -32.49 -8.54 10.63
CA TYR A 145 -31.28 -8.67 11.48
C TYR A 145 -30.05 -9.25 10.78
N ALA A 146 -30.01 -9.21 9.45
CA ALA A 146 -28.95 -9.78 8.61
C ALA A 146 -28.82 -11.32 8.62
N PRO A 147 -28.31 -11.91 7.51
CA PRO A 147 -28.06 -13.35 7.37
C PRO A 147 -27.21 -13.98 8.47
N PHE A 148 -26.19 -13.25 8.93
CA PHE A 148 -25.24 -13.70 9.95
C PHE A 148 -25.30 -12.74 11.14
N GLN A 149 -26.21 -13.01 12.06
CA GLN A 149 -26.54 -12.12 13.18
C GLN A 149 -25.69 -12.45 14.42
N VAL A 150 -25.04 -11.43 14.97
CA VAL A 150 -24.35 -11.52 16.26
C VAL A 150 -25.17 -10.82 17.33
N HIS A 151 -25.55 -11.56 18.38
CA HIS A 151 -26.27 -10.96 19.50
C HIS A 151 -25.43 -9.89 20.21
N ASP A 152 -26.08 -8.80 20.63
CA ASP A 152 -25.42 -7.62 21.22
C ASP A 152 -24.63 -7.91 22.52
N TYR A 153 -24.88 -9.04 23.19
CA TYR A 153 -24.10 -9.49 24.37
C TYR A 153 -22.77 -10.16 24.00
N VAL A 154 -22.56 -10.54 22.75
CA VAL A 154 -21.29 -11.08 22.26
C VAL A 154 -20.49 -9.92 21.66
N LYS A 155 -19.34 -9.63 22.24
CA LYS A 155 -18.52 -8.45 21.91
C LYS A 155 -17.28 -8.88 21.13
N GLY A 156 -16.79 -8.00 20.27
CA GLY A 156 -15.49 -8.17 19.60
C GLY A 156 -15.46 -9.21 18.48
N VAL A 157 -16.59 -9.79 18.07
CA VAL A 157 -16.65 -10.73 16.93
C VAL A 157 -16.18 -10.01 15.66
N VAL A 158 -15.31 -10.65 14.90
CA VAL A 158 -14.86 -10.17 13.58
C VAL A 158 -15.64 -10.91 12.50
N GLN A 159 -16.43 -10.20 11.72
CA GLN A 159 -17.08 -10.73 10.52
C GLN A 159 -16.32 -10.25 9.28
N ASN A 160 -15.76 -11.20 8.53
CA ASN A 160 -15.05 -10.97 7.29
C ASN A 160 -15.94 -11.37 6.11
N PHE A 161 -16.13 -10.44 5.17
CA PHE A 161 -16.90 -10.61 3.95
C PHE A 161 -15.99 -10.45 2.74
N GLU A 162 -15.79 -11.51 1.98
CA GLU A 162 -14.93 -11.52 0.80
C GLU A 162 -15.70 -11.95 -0.45
N ASN A 163 -15.64 -11.17 -1.53
CA ASN A 163 -16.29 -11.50 -2.80
C ASN A 163 -17.81 -11.78 -2.66
N ILE A 164 -18.53 -10.88 -1.98
CA ILE A 164 -19.96 -11.02 -1.70
C ILE A 164 -20.83 -10.21 -2.66
N ASP A 165 -21.87 -10.84 -3.20
CA ASP A 165 -22.99 -10.17 -3.88
C ASP A 165 -24.25 -10.26 -3.01
N TYR A 166 -24.55 -9.20 -2.27
CA TYR A 166 -25.66 -9.14 -1.32
C TYR A 166 -26.85 -8.33 -1.86
N VAL A 167 -28.05 -8.90 -1.72
CA VAL A 167 -29.33 -8.22 -1.92
C VAL A 167 -30.23 -8.53 -0.73
N GLY A 168 -30.73 -7.50 -0.04
CA GLY A 168 -31.63 -7.70 1.09
C GLY A 168 -31.70 -6.48 2.03
N PRO A 169 -32.47 -6.56 3.12
CA PRO A 169 -32.80 -5.40 3.95
C PRO A 169 -31.69 -4.93 4.91
N GLN A 170 -30.78 -5.83 5.33
CA GLN A 170 -29.62 -5.53 6.19
C GLN A 170 -28.50 -6.55 5.94
N MET A 171 -27.28 -6.09 5.63
CA MET A 171 -26.17 -7.00 5.34
C MET A 171 -25.43 -7.46 6.59
N VAL A 172 -25.18 -6.55 7.54
CA VAL A 172 -24.34 -6.84 8.71
C VAL A 172 -25.01 -6.36 9.99
N ALA A 173 -25.09 -7.26 10.96
CA ALA A 173 -25.54 -6.97 12.30
C ALA A 173 -24.59 -7.62 13.32
N ASN A 174 -23.59 -6.83 13.71
CA ASN A 174 -22.50 -7.19 14.61
C ASN A 174 -22.14 -5.97 15.48
N THR A 175 -23.13 -5.45 16.21
CA THR A 175 -23.17 -4.12 16.84
C THR A 175 -21.89 -3.73 17.58
N TYR A 176 -21.25 -4.68 18.28
CA TYR A 176 -20.05 -4.43 19.09
C TYR A 176 -18.82 -5.19 18.60
N GLY A 177 -18.82 -5.58 17.32
CA GLY A 177 -17.73 -6.27 16.66
C GLY A 177 -17.19 -5.48 15.46
N THR A 178 -16.42 -6.17 14.64
CA THR A 178 -15.78 -5.61 13.43
C THR A 178 -16.41 -6.22 12.19
N ALA A 179 -16.67 -5.39 11.18
CA ALA A 179 -17.05 -5.83 9.84
C ALA A 179 -15.93 -5.48 8.85
N ASN A 180 -15.35 -6.49 8.21
CA ASN A 180 -14.29 -6.34 7.22
C ASN A 180 -14.83 -6.76 5.84
N PHE A 181 -14.55 -5.94 4.83
CA PHE A 181 -14.86 -6.24 3.43
C PHE A 181 -13.56 -6.33 2.63
N THR A 182 -13.38 -7.42 1.88
CA THR A 182 -12.20 -7.66 1.02
C THR A 182 -12.63 -8.22 -0.34
N GLY A 183 -11.72 -8.21 -1.32
CA GLY A 183 -12.04 -8.67 -2.68
C GLY A 183 -13.02 -7.74 -3.39
N THR A 184 -14.05 -8.28 -4.04
CA THR A 184 -15.08 -7.48 -4.73
C THR A 184 -16.46 -7.70 -4.12
N ASN A 185 -16.99 -6.68 -3.43
CA ASN A 185 -18.31 -6.73 -2.79
C ASN A 185 -19.30 -5.80 -3.49
N THR A 186 -20.51 -6.32 -3.74
CA THR A 186 -21.66 -5.56 -4.21
C THR A 186 -22.80 -5.71 -3.20
N VAL A 187 -23.41 -4.60 -2.78
CA VAL A 187 -24.44 -4.59 -1.73
C VAL A 187 -25.62 -3.74 -2.17
N ASP A 188 -26.79 -4.33 -2.38
CA ASP A 188 -28.04 -3.59 -2.58
C ASP A 188 -28.94 -3.75 -1.35
N ILE A 189 -29.07 -2.68 -0.57
CA ILE A 189 -30.01 -2.65 0.55
C ILE A 189 -31.40 -2.34 0.01
N THR A 190 -32.17 -3.42 -0.16
CA THR A 190 -33.51 -3.44 -0.78
C THR A 190 -34.34 -4.58 -0.18
N GLN A 191 -35.60 -4.73 -0.59
CA GLN A 191 -36.40 -5.89 -0.22
C GLN A 191 -36.23 -6.97 -1.28
N PHE A 192 -35.57 -8.08 -0.94
CA PHE A 192 -35.55 -9.26 -1.80
C PHE A 192 -36.95 -9.91 -1.77
N GLU A 193 -37.55 -10.12 -2.94
CA GLU A 193 -38.94 -10.62 -3.09
C GLU A 193 -40.01 -9.82 -2.31
N GLY A 194 -39.76 -8.54 -2.02
CA GLY A 194 -40.67 -7.72 -1.24
C GLY A 194 -40.70 -8.06 0.26
N LEU A 195 -39.75 -8.85 0.75
CA LEU A 195 -39.66 -9.28 2.15
C LEU A 195 -38.69 -8.43 2.97
N GLY A 196 -38.92 -8.43 4.29
CA GLY A 196 -38.11 -7.72 5.27
C GLY A 196 -38.38 -6.22 5.33
N THR A 197 -37.76 -5.54 6.28
CA THR A 197 -37.85 -4.08 6.44
C THR A 197 -36.48 -3.48 6.19
N LEU A 198 -36.37 -2.53 5.24
CA LEU A 198 -35.11 -1.86 4.95
C LEU A 198 -34.49 -1.26 6.20
N TYR A 199 -33.21 -1.49 6.41
CA TYR A 199 -32.52 -1.06 7.61
C TYR A 199 -31.14 -0.46 7.31
N GLN A 200 -30.29 -0.21 8.32
CA GLN A 200 -28.92 0.19 8.04
C GLN A 200 -28.19 -0.93 7.30
N MET A 201 -27.22 -0.60 6.44
CA MET A 201 -26.45 -1.62 5.73
C MET A 201 -25.59 -2.43 6.73
N VAL A 202 -24.94 -1.72 7.65
CA VAL A 202 -24.04 -2.29 8.64
C VAL A 202 -24.33 -1.72 10.02
N ARG A 203 -24.47 -2.60 11.01
CA ARG A 203 -24.35 -2.28 12.43
C ARG A 203 -23.07 -2.91 12.97
N ALA A 204 -22.11 -2.09 13.40
CA ALA A 204 -20.81 -2.55 13.90
C ALA A 204 -20.17 -1.57 14.89
N ASN A 205 -19.06 -1.96 15.53
CA ASN A 205 -18.16 -1.03 16.23
C ASN A 205 -17.06 -0.52 15.28
N LYS A 206 -16.55 -1.39 14.42
CA LYS A 206 -15.46 -1.08 13.48
C LYS A 206 -15.83 -1.57 12.09
N VAL A 207 -15.56 -0.76 11.07
CA VAL A 207 -15.78 -1.11 9.67
C VAL A 207 -14.50 -0.89 8.87
N ASN A 208 -14.04 -1.92 8.17
CA ASN A 208 -12.91 -1.86 7.26
C ASN A 208 -13.36 -2.24 5.84
N ILE A 209 -13.09 -1.39 4.86
CA ILE A 209 -13.44 -1.65 3.46
C ILE A 209 -12.16 -1.66 2.62
N ALA A 210 -11.78 -2.83 2.10
CA ALA A 210 -10.67 -3.04 1.18
C ALA A 210 -11.17 -3.58 -0.17
N GLY A 211 -10.30 -3.57 -1.19
CA GLY A 211 -10.65 -4.04 -2.54
C GLY A 211 -11.70 -3.17 -3.22
N ASN A 212 -12.59 -3.78 -4.00
CA ASN A 212 -13.70 -3.11 -4.68
C ASN A 212 -14.98 -3.23 -3.85
N PHE A 213 -15.63 -2.11 -3.56
CA PHE A 213 -16.89 -2.09 -2.82
C PHE A 213 -17.90 -1.18 -3.50
N THR A 214 -19.03 -1.74 -3.93
CA THR A 214 -20.15 -0.98 -4.47
C THR A 214 -21.38 -1.19 -3.61
N ALA A 215 -22.01 -0.11 -3.15
CA ALA A 215 -23.25 -0.23 -2.38
C ALA A 215 -24.33 0.78 -2.79
N ASN A 216 -25.57 0.32 -2.75
CA ASN A 216 -26.75 1.15 -2.84
C ASN A 216 -27.58 1.01 -1.56
N HIS A 217 -27.71 2.10 -0.81
CA HIS A 217 -28.49 2.15 0.41
C HIS A 217 -29.79 2.92 0.17
N ARG A 218 -30.88 2.19 -0.03
CA ARG A 218 -32.15 2.76 -0.52
C ARG A 218 -33.05 3.34 0.56
N THR A 219 -32.67 3.24 1.84
CA THR A 219 -33.44 3.85 2.93
C THR A 219 -33.45 5.37 2.79
N THR A 220 -34.52 5.99 3.29
CA THR A 220 -34.68 7.45 3.27
C THR A 220 -34.39 8.09 4.63
N THR A 221 -34.37 7.33 5.72
CA THR A 221 -34.29 7.86 7.09
C THR A 221 -33.16 7.25 7.92
N LEU A 222 -32.71 6.05 7.59
CA LEU A 222 -31.74 5.30 8.39
C LEU A 222 -30.34 5.42 7.82
N ASN A 223 -29.34 5.47 8.69
CA ASN A 223 -27.94 5.64 8.29
C ASN A 223 -27.40 4.43 7.52
N THR A 224 -26.43 4.62 6.62
CA THR A 224 -25.78 3.50 5.92
C THR A 224 -24.98 2.64 6.89
N PHE A 225 -24.09 3.27 7.64
CA PHE A 225 -23.34 2.64 8.72
C PHE A 225 -23.87 3.15 10.06
N GLN A 226 -24.25 2.23 10.95
CA GLN A 226 -24.58 2.55 12.33
C GLN A 226 -23.49 1.98 13.24
N ILE A 227 -22.78 2.88 13.90
CA ILE A 227 -21.55 2.61 14.62
C ILE A 227 -21.77 2.77 16.13
N TYR A 228 -21.30 1.80 16.91
CA TYR A 228 -21.46 1.76 18.36
C TYR A 228 -20.13 1.50 19.08
N GLY A 229 -20.09 1.76 20.38
CA GLY A 229 -18.95 1.43 21.24
C GLY A 229 -17.81 2.45 21.21
N GLU A 230 -16.78 2.16 21.99
CA GLU A 230 -15.55 2.96 22.10
C GLU A 230 -14.56 2.60 20.99
N ASP A 231 -13.57 3.46 20.74
CA ASP A 231 -12.53 3.28 19.72
C ASP A 231 -13.07 2.87 18.34
N SER A 232 -14.25 3.41 18.02
CA SER A 232 -15.04 3.04 16.86
C SER A 232 -14.55 3.77 15.61
N TYR A 233 -14.63 3.12 14.44
CA TYR A 233 -14.23 3.77 13.20
C TYR A 233 -14.90 3.18 11.96
N VAL A 234 -14.93 3.98 10.89
CA VAL A 234 -15.15 3.53 9.52
C VAL A 234 -13.92 3.89 8.70
N LYS A 235 -13.23 2.87 8.18
CA LYS A 235 -11.99 3.00 7.43
C LYS A 235 -12.11 2.38 6.05
N ILE A 236 -11.99 3.22 5.03
CA ILE A 236 -11.67 2.78 3.68
C ILE A 236 -10.16 2.55 3.66
N GLN A 237 -9.75 1.31 3.43
CA GLN A 237 -8.36 0.87 3.51
C GLN A 237 -7.53 1.38 2.33
N ASP A 238 -6.21 1.30 2.48
CA ASP A 238 -5.27 1.73 1.44
C ASP A 238 -5.52 0.99 0.11
N GLY A 239 -5.51 1.73 -1.00
CA GLY A 239 -5.73 1.21 -2.35
C GLY A 239 -7.15 0.71 -2.65
N ALA A 240 -8.10 0.82 -1.73
CA ALA A 240 -9.49 0.40 -1.96
C ALA A 240 -10.22 1.30 -2.98
N ASN A 241 -11.20 0.75 -3.69
CA ASN A 241 -12.08 1.47 -4.61
C ASN A 241 -13.53 1.32 -4.17
N VAL A 242 -14.10 2.39 -3.60
CA VAL A 242 -15.39 2.38 -2.90
C VAL A 242 -16.37 3.34 -3.57
N ASN A 243 -17.53 2.83 -3.96
CA ASN A 243 -18.61 3.60 -4.59
C ASN A 243 -19.91 3.35 -3.84
N ILE A 244 -20.47 4.40 -3.21
CA ILE A 244 -21.68 4.28 -2.39
C ILE A 244 -22.72 5.31 -2.82
N GLN A 245 -23.96 4.84 -2.96
CA GLN A 245 -25.13 5.69 -3.14
C GLN A 245 -26.05 5.57 -1.91
N THR A 246 -26.50 6.71 -1.38
CA THR A 246 -27.47 6.77 -0.27
C THR A 246 -28.69 7.59 -0.67
N ASN A 247 -29.89 7.17 -0.25
CA ASN A 247 -31.16 7.71 -0.73
C ASN A 247 -31.91 8.62 0.28
N GLY A 248 -31.27 9.02 1.38
CA GLY A 248 -31.84 10.00 2.32
C GLY A 248 -31.30 9.88 3.73
N GLY A 249 -30.95 8.66 4.16
CA GLY A 249 -30.21 8.47 5.41
C GLY A 249 -28.82 9.08 5.36
N LYS A 250 -28.28 9.42 6.54
CA LYS A 250 -26.90 9.89 6.68
C LYS A 250 -25.92 8.75 6.43
N PHE A 251 -24.68 9.06 6.06
CA PHE A 251 -23.69 8.03 5.76
C PHE A 251 -23.28 7.23 7.01
N ILE A 252 -22.99 7.90 8.13
CA ILE A 252 -22.58 7.30 9.40
C ILE A 252 -23.41 7.86 10.55
N GLY A 253 -24.03 6.98 11.32
CA GLY A 253 -24.62 7.28 12.61
C GLY A 253 -23.75 6.75 13.75
N SER A 254 -23.37 7.61 14.70
CA SER A 254 -22.59 7.25 15.88
C SER A 254 -22.89 8.21 17.04
N ALA A 255 -22.37 7.90 18.22
CA ALA A 255 -22.29 8.88 19.30
C ALA A 255 -21.37 10.05 18.89
N ALA A 256 -21.61 11.23 19.48
CA ALA A 256 -20.83 12.42 19.17
C ALA A 256 -19.38 12.27 19.64
N ASN A 257 -18.43 12.64 18.79
CA ASN A 257 -17.01 12.77 19.08
C ASN A 257 -16.31 11.44 19.45
N THR A 258 -16.89 10.27 19.11
CA THR A 258 -16.34 8.95 19.47
C THR A 258 -15.80 8.15 18.29
N THR A 259 -16.10 8.56 17.06
CA THR A 259 -15.89 7.74 15.86
C THR A 259 -14.96 8.45 14.89
N ASP A 260 -13.99 7.72 14.36
CA ASP A 260 -13.09 8.20 13.32
C ASP A 260 -13.57 7.76 11.93
N PHE A 261 -13.43 8.66 10.94
CA PHE A 261 -13.65 8.35 9.54
C PHE A 261 -12.35 8.55 8.75
N THR A 262 -11.93 7.54 7.98
CA THR A 262 -10.67 7.60 7.22
C THR A 262 -10.84 7.06 5.80
N VAL A 263 -10.29 7.81 4.83
CA VAL A 263 -10.00 7.33 3.47
C VAL A 263 -8.49 7.12 3.37
N GLY A 264 -8.07 5.86 3.27
CA GLY A 264 -6.67 5.44 3.30
C GLY A 264 -5.85 5.85 2.08
N LYS A 265 -4.55 5.52 2.11
CA LYS A 265 -3.60 5.95 1.10
C LYS A 265 -3.92 5.36 -0.26
N ASN A 266 -3.83 6.16 -1.31
CA ASN A 266 -4.16 5.74 -2.68
C ASN A 266 -5.58 5.16 -2.86
N ALA A 267 -6.46 5.30 -1.87
CA ALA A 267 -7.83 4.80 -1.97
C ALA A 267 -8.72 5.76 -2.78
N THR A 268 -9.74 5.22 -3.42
CA THR A 268 -10.78 5.97 -4.11
C THR A 268 -12.11 5.81 -3.36
N PHE A 269 -12.76 6.92 -3.04
CA PHE A 269 -14.06 6.95 -2.39
C PHE A 269 -15.02 7.91 -3.12
N ASN A 270 -16.09 7.36 -3.66
CA ASN A 270 -17.16 8.13 -4.27
C ASN A 270 -18.46 7.94 -3.49
N LEU A 271 -19.05 9.03 -3.03
CA LEU A 271 -20.31 9.05 -2.31
C LEU A 271 -21.31 9.96 -3.01
N ASN A 272 -22.43 9.40 -3.45
CA ASN A 272 -23.61 10.15 -3.83
C ASN A 272 -24.63 10.05 -2.69
N THR A 273 -25.00 11.18 -2.11
CA THR A 273 -25.92 11.24 -0.96
C THR A 273 -27.00 12.29 -1.16
N LYS A 274 -28.14 12.13 -0.48
CA LYS A 274 -29.14 13.19 -0.33
C LYS A 274 -28.96 14.00 0.96
N SER A 275 -28.37 13.40 1.99
CA SER A 275 -28.23 13.99 3.33
C SER A 275 -26.76 14.21 3.71
N GLU A 276 -26.52 14.75 4.90
CA GLU A 276 -25.18 14.91 5.47
C GLU A 276 -24.49 13.56 5.68
N LEU A 277 -23.17 13.59 5.87
CA LEU A 277 -22.43 12.36 6.12
C LEU A 277 -22.68 11.84 7.52
N PHE A 278 -22.79 12.70 8.53
CA PHE A 278 -22.72 12.26 9.93
C PHE A 278 -23.93 12.71 10.75
N VAL A 279 -24.50 11.79 11.55
CA VAL A 279 -25.54 12.12 12.55
C VAL A 279 -25.00 13.08 13.61
N ALA A 280 -23.79 12.82 14.09
CA ALA A 280 -23.08 13.63 15.07
C ALA A 280 -21.62 13.82 14.60
N ALA A 281 -20.90 14.74 15.21
CA ALA A 281 -19.53 15.02 14.81
C ALA A 281 -18.61 13.80 14.97
N MET A 282 -17.80 13.52 13.96
CA MET A 282 -16.72 12.55 14.04
C MET A 282 -15.61 13.11 14.93
N SER A 283 -14.92 12.23 15.67
CA SER A 283 -13.73 12.59 16.44
C SER A 283 -12.65 13.13 15.49
N ASN A 284 -12.24 12.30 14.53
CA ASN A 284 -11.32 12.68 13.47
C ASN A 284 -11.86 12.29 12.08
N VAL A 285 -11.55 13.11 11.09
CA VAL A 285 -11.80 12.84 9.67
C VAL A 285 -10.48 12.97 8.92
N THR A 286 -10.07 11.93 8.20
CA THR A 286 -8.78 11.92 7.47
C THR A 286 -8.95 11.45 6.03
N PHE A 287 -8.46 12.24 5.09
CA PHE A 287 -8.23 11.87 3.70
C PHE A 287 -6.72 11.76 3.49
N ASP A 288 -6.21 10.53 3.46
CA ASP A 288 -4.78 10.26 3.56
C ASP A 288 -4.06 10.45 2.22
N THR A 289 -2.72 10.32 2.25
CA THR A 289 -1.83 10.60 1.12
C THR A 289 -2.29 9.91 -0.18
N ASN A 290 -2.30 10.66 -1.28
CA ASN A 290 -2.74 10.20 -2.61
C ASN A 290 -4.20 9.72 -2.71
N SER A 291 -5.02 9.81 -1.65
CA SER A 291 -6.42 9.38 -1.72
C SER A 291 -7.23 10.24 -2.71
N THR A 292 -8.32 9.69 -3.24
CA THR A 292 -9.24 10.36 -4.15
C THR A 292 -10.65 10.27 -3.59
N THR A 293 -11.22 11.40 -3.19
CA THR A 293 -12.58 11.44 -2.65
C THR A 293 -13.46 12.39 -3.44
N THR A 294 -14.64 11.90 -3.84
CA THR A 294 -15.74 12.71 -4.34
C THR A 294 -16.98 12.49 -3.49
N ILE A 295 -17.49 13.56 -2.89
CA ILE A 295 -18.75 13.58 -2.14
C ILE A 295 -19.69 14.52 -2.87
N ASN A 296 -20.81 13.99 -3.35
CA ASN A 296 -21.84 14.73 -4.05
C ASN A 296 -23.15 14.64 -3.29
N ARG A 297 -23.50 15.71 -2.59
CA ARG A 297 -24.78 15.85 -1.91
C ARG A 297 -25.79 16.52 -2.83
N THR A 298 -26.90 15.83 -3.07
CA THR A 298 -27.97 16.26 -3.98
C THR A 298 -29.21 16.80 -3.28
N GLY A 299 -29.37 16.55 -1.97
CA GLY A 299 -30.41 17.16 -1.15
C GLY A 299 -29.98 18.50 -0.54
N VAL A 300 -30.96 19.24 -0.01
CA VAL A 300 -30.83 20.65 0.40
C VAL A 300 -31.01 20.85 1.92
N ASP A 301 -30.73 19.83 2.74
CA ASP A 301 -30.93 19.98 4.19
C ASP A 301 -29.97 20.99 4.81
N ALA A 302 -30.35 21.50 5.98
CA ALA A 302 -29.73 22.66 6.61
C ALA A 302 -28.46 22.34 7.43
N ASP A 303 -28.19 21.08 7.76
CA ASP A 303 -26.99 20.72 8.52
C ASP A 303 -25.76 20.61 7.62
N ALA A 304 -24.59 20.90 8.19
CA ALA A 304 -23.32 20.87 7.48
C ALA A 304 -23.02 19.47 6.91
N LEU A 305 -22.46 19.41 5.70
CA LEU A 305 -22.15 18.14 5.03
C LEU A 305 -21.26 17.23 5.91
N MET A 306 -20.27 17.80 6.59
CA MET A 306 -19.37 17.11 7.51
C MET A 306 -19.28 17.83 8.87
N LEU A 307 -19.57 17.10 9.93
CA LEU A 307 -19.40 17.53 11.33
C LEU A 307 -18.12 16.93 11.93
N VAL A 308 -17.27 17.77 12.52
CA VAL A 308 -15.95 17.36 13.05
C VAL A 308 -15.74 17.91 14.46
N ALA A 309 -15.28 17.06 15.36
CA ALA A 309 -15.03 17.43 16.75
C ALA A 309 -13.59 17.89 16.95
N GLN A 310 -12.61 17.09 16.52
CA GLN A 310 -11.20 17.33 16.83
C GLN A 310 -10.40 17.70 15.58
N ASN A 311 -10.12 16.74 14.70
CA ASN A 311 -9.22 16.94 13.57
C ASN A 311 -9.88 16.61 12.23
N PHE A 312 -9.72 17.50 11.26
CA PHE A 312 -10.01 17.25 9.85
C PHE A 312 -8.72 17.36 9.06
N ASN A 313 -8.29 16.29 8.40
CA ASN A 313 -7.00 16.26 7.69
C ASN A 313 -7.21 15.89 6.21
N VAL A 314 -6.68 16.72 5.33
CA VAL A 314 -6.44 16.37 3.92
C VAL A 314 -4.93 16.36 3.72
N ASN A 315 -4.37 15.17 3.53
CA ASN A 315 -2.93 14.96 3.48
C ASN A 315 -2.34 15.16 2.08
N THR A 316 -1.03 15.01 1.99
CA THR A 316 -0.23 15.30 0.80
C THR A 316 -0.73 14.55 -0.43
N ASN A 317 -0.86 15.27 -1.54
CA ASN A 317 -1.32 14.76 -2.82
C ASN A 317 -2.71 14.10 -2.77
N ALA A 318 -3.49 14.27 -1.69
CA ALA A 318 -4.89 13.82 -1.64
C ALA A 318 -5.79 14.72 -2.50
N SER A 319 -6.89 14.17 -3.00
CA SER A 319 -7.94 14.88 -3.71
C SER A 319 -9.23 14.79 -2.90
N LEU A 320 -9.80 15.94 -2.54
CA LEU A 320 -11.11 16.04 -1.93
C LEU A 320 -12.00 16.98 -2.74
N VAL A 321 -13.06 16.42 -3.32
CA VAL A 321 -14.15 17.16 -3.95
C VAL A 321 -15.40 16.94 -3.10
N ALA A 322 -15.92 17.98 -2.49
CA ALA A 322 -17.13 17.94 -1.66
C ALA A 322 -18.10 19.01 -2.15
N LYS A 323 -19.18 18.57 -2.79
CA LYS A 323 -20.18 19.44 -3.43
C LYS A 323 -21.52 19.29 -2.73
N GLN A 324 -22.15 20.43 -2.46
CA GLN A 324 -23.53 20.49 -2.01
C GLN A 324 -24.50 20.76 -3.17
N ALA A 325 -25.79 20.61 -2.92
CA ALA A 325 -26.84 20.94 -3.87
C ALA A 325 -26.95 22.46 -4.07
N SER A 326 -27.39 22.90 -5.25
CA SER A 326 -27.48 24.32 -5.65
C SER A 326 -28.41 25.19 -4.79
N GLY A 327 -29.29 24.56 -4.00
CA GLY A 327 -30.19 25.22 -3.05
C GLY A 327 -29.83 25.04 -1.57
N SER A 328 -28.71 24.37 -1.26
CA SER A 328 -28.33 24.09 0.14
C SER A 328 -28.16 25.39 0.94
N THR A 329 -28.57 25.40 2.21
CA THR A 329 -28.25 26.48 3.17
C THR A 329 -27.17 26.08 4.19
N ALA A 330 -26.53 24.93 3.97
CA ALA A 330 -25.61 24.35 4.91
C ALA A 330 -24.14 24.72 4.62
N HIS A 331 -23.29 24.57 5.63
CA HIS A 331 -21.84 24.62 5.47
C HIS A 331 -21.29 23.30 4.90
N VAL A 332 -20.09 23.31 4.32
CA VAL A 332 -19.43 22.06 3.92
C VAL A 332 -18.85 21.36 5.15
N ILE A 333 -18.07 22.09 5.95
CA ILE A 333 -17.43 21.57 7.16
C ILE A 333 -17.86 22.43 8.34
N ARG A 334 -18.29 21.79 9.42
CA ARG A 334 -18.56 22.45 10.69
C ARG A 334 -17.81 21.77 11.83
N THR A 335 -17.05 22.56 12.59
CA THR A 335 -16.50 22.08 13.85
C THR A 335 -17.49 22.24 15.00
N THR A 336 -17.57 21.25 15.88
CA THR A 336 -18.54 21.21 16.99
C THR A 336 -17.91 21.36 18.37
N ALA A 337 -16.58 21.38 18.46
CA ALA A 337 -15.84 21.62 19.70
C ALA A 337 -14.87 22.79 19.56
N ALA A 338 -14.48 23.38 20.70
CA ALA A 338 -13.42 24.38 20.74
C ALA A 338 -12.05 23.71 20.57
N ASN A 339 -11.11 24.46 20.00
CA ASN A 339 -9.74 24.05 19.65
C ASN A 339 -9.65 22.93 18.62
N ALA A 340 -10.70 22.73 17.82
CA ALA A 340 -10.64 21.85 16.66
C ALA A 340 -9.62 22.35 15.63
N THR A 341 -9.07 21.43 14.85
CA THR A 341 -8.09 21.74 13.80
C THR A 341 -8.53 21.18 12.45
N ILE A 342 -8.44 22.00 11.41
CA ILE A 342 -8.63 21.63 10.01
C ILE A 342 -7.29 21.81 9.31
N ASN A 343 -6.76 20.79 8.67
CA ASN A 343 -5.46 20.79 8.02
C ASN A 343 -5.58 20.40 6.55
N PHE A 344 -5.09 21.25 5.66
CA PHE A 344 -4.86 20.97 4.26
C PHE A 344 -3.34 20.96 4.03
N ASN A 345 -2.75 19.78 3.93
CA ASN A 345 -1.30 19.56 3.91
C ASN A 345 -0.84 19.16 2.49
N GLY A 346 -0.85 20.10 1.55
CA GLY A 346 -0.46 19.91 0.17
C GLY A 346 -1.39 18.97 -0.63
N PRO A 347 -2.73 19.15 -0.59
CA PRO A 347 -3.61 18.36 -1.44
C PRO A 347 -3.34 18.64 -2.92
N ARG A 348 -3.47 17.62 -3.78
CA ARG A 348 -3.42 17.81 -5.24
C ARG A 348 -4.67 18.46 -5.79
N LYS A 349 -5.80 18.21 -5.11
CA LYS A 349 -7.09 18.78 -5.46
C LYS A 349 -7.89 19.03 -4.21
N LEU A 350 -8.29 20.27 -4.03
CA LEU A 350 -9.34 20.65 -3.10
C LEU A 350 -10.45 21.29 -3.93
N ASP A 351 -11.68 20.89 -3.72
CA ASP A 351 -12.85 21.56 -4.26
C ASP A 351 -13.99 21.41 -3.26
N LEU A 352 -14.05 22.35 -2.32
CA LEU A 352 -15.08 22.44 -1.31
C LEU A 352 -16.09 23.46 -1.77
N ASP A 353 -17.26 23.00 -2.23
CA ASP A 353 -18.28 23.84 -2.82
C ASP A 353 -19.56 23.79 -2.00
N ALA A 354 -19.85 24.88 -1.29
CA ALA A 354 -21.10 25.00 -0.55
C ALA A 354 -22.31 25.14 -1.49
N ASN A 355 -22.11 25.51 -2.76
CA ASN A 355 -23.05 25.58 -3.89
C ASN A 355 -24.40 26.30 -3.65
N GLY A 356 -24.65 26.81 -2.45
CA GLY A 356 -25.93 27.40 -2.06
C GLY A 356 -26.08 28.88 -2.40
N THR A 357 -27.33 29.35 -2.45
CA THR A 357 -27.70 30.74 -2.77
C THR A 357 -27.80 31.67 -1.54
N GLY A 358 -27.50 31.17 -0.33
CA GLY A 358 -27.62 31.89 0.95
C GLY A 358 -26.28 32.38 1.54
N ALA A 359 -26.27 32.72 2.83
CA ALA A 359 -25.07 33.15 3.59
C ALA A 359 -24.06 32.02 3.88
N ASN A 360 -24.11 30.95 3.10
CA ASN A 360 -23.44 29.68 3.37
C ASN A 360 -21.97 29.77 2.99
N ARG A 361 -21.16 29.08 3.78
CA ARG A 361 -19.70 29.17 3.74
C ARG A 361 -19.14 27.78 3.75
N VAL A 362 -17.95 27.61 3.20
CA VAL A 362 -17.21 26.34 3.28
C VAL A 362 -17.09 25.89 4.74
N PHE A 363 -16.78 26.82 5.65
CA PHE A 363 -16.54 26.53 7.06
C PHE A 363 -17.51 27.22 8.02
N SER A 364 -17.83 26.54 9.12
CA SER A 364 -18.36 27.13 10.34
C SER A 364 -17.75 26.47 11.58
N ALA A 365 -17.81 27.18 12.71
CA ALA A 365 -17.19 26.71 13.94
C ALA A 365 -18.04 27.02 15.18
N TYR A 366 -18.18 26.04 16.08
CA TYR A 366 -18.82 26.22 17.39
C TYR A 366 -17.95 27.02 18.39
N GLY A 367 -16.63 26.93 18.26
CA GLY A 367 -15.66 27.61 19.11
C GLY A 367 -14.40 27.99 18.32
N LYS A 368 -13.33 28.38 19.02
CA LYS A 368 -12.03 28.63 18.38
C LYS A 368 -11.60 27.41 17.57
N THR A 369 -11.36 27.56 16.26
CA THR A 369 -10.92 26.50 15.35
C THR A 369 -9.70 26.99 14.59
N THR A 370 -8.66 26.17 14.49
CA THR A 370 -7.47 26.47 13.69
C THR A 370 -7.60 25.80 12.33
N ILE A 371 -7.49 26.57 11.25
CA ILE A 371 -7.49 26.07 9.87
C ILE A 371 -6.11 26.34 9.28
N ASN A 372 -5.42 25.29 8.88
CA ASN A 372 -4.08 25.35 8.31
C ASN A 372 -4.15 24.99 6.83
N PHE A 373 -3.60 25.86 5.99
CA PHE A 373 -3.28 25.58 4.59
C PHE A 373 -1.75 25.55 4.47
N LYS A 374 -1.20 24.43 4.04
CA LYS A 374 0.25 24.23 3.89
C LYS A 374 0.53 23.62 2.53
N ASP A 375 1.54 24.13 1.83
CA ASP A 375 2.04 23.57 0.58
C ASP A 375 0.96 23.44 -0.52
N LEU A 376 -0.01 24.36 -0.57
CA LEU A 376 -0.98 24.42 -1.66
C LEU A 376 -0.32 25.06 -2.89
N ALA A 377 -0.35 24.38 -4.03
CA ALA A 377 0.17 24.93 -5.29
C ALA A 377 -0.56 26.23 -5.69
N GLU A 378 -1.89 26.24 -5.58
CA GLU A 378 -2.73 27.42 -5.79
C GLU A 378 -3.96 27.33 -4.89
N LEU A 379 -4.51 28.48 -4.47
CA LEU A 379 -5.76 28.59 -3.72
C LEU A 379 -6.69 29.60 -4.39
N GLY A 380 -7.77 29.09 -4.99
CA GLY A 380 -8.89 29.89 -5.47
C GLY A 380 -10.01 30.00 -4.42
N VAL A 381 -10.49 31.21 -4.19
CA VAL A 381 -11.60 31.52 -3.28
C VAL A 381 -12.71 32.22 -4.04
N PHE A 382 -13.92 31.68 -3.92
CA PHE A 382 -15.13 32.24 -4.50
C PHE A 382 -15.99 32.83 -3.39
N LYS A 383 -16.39 34.09 -3.58
CA LYS A 383 -17.31 34.81 -2.70
C LYS A 383 -18.75 34.38 -2.98
N ALA A 384 -19.63 34.54 -1.99
CA ALA A 384 -21.05 34.21 -2.12
C ALA A 384 -21.69 34.70 -3.44
N THR A 385 -21.37 35.94 -3.86
CA THR A 385 -21.92 36.62 -5.04
C THR A 385 -21.38 36.14 -6.38
N ASN A 386 -20.28 35.38 -6.41
CA ASN A 386 -19.64 34.95 -7.65
C ASN A 386 -20.56 33.97 -8.42
N LYS A 387 -20.71 34.10 -9.74
CA LYS A 387 -21.57 33.22 -10.56
C LYS A 387 -20.81 32.59 -11.73
N THR A 388 -19.48 32.60 -11.68
CA THR A 388 -18.59 32.12 -12.72
C THR A 388 -17.70 30.99 -12.18
N GLU A 389 -16.92 30.36 -13.06
CA GLU A 389 -15.90 29.37 -12.68
C GLU A 389 -14.53 30.02 -12.39
N THR A 390 -14.45 31.35 -12.37
CA THR A 390 -13.22 32.08 -12.07
C THR A 390 -13.24 32.56 -10.61
N PRO A 391 -12.21 32.25 -9.79
CA PRO A 391 -12.15 32.73 -8.41
C PRO A 391 -12.15 34.25 -8.30
N ASP A 392 -12.71 34.79 -7.21
CA ASP A 392 -12.60 36.23 -6.89
C ASP A 392 -11.20 36.58 -6.38
N LEU A 393 -10.57 35.64 -5.69
CA LEU A 393 -9.22 35.73 -5.15
C LEU A 393 -8.47 34.45 -5.51
N SER A 394 -7.24 34.59 -5.98
CA SER A 394 -6.31 33.47 -6.17
C SER A 394 -4.93 33.82 -5.65
N TRP A 395 -4.23 32.81 -5.13
CA TRP A 395 -2.85 32.91 -4.69
C TRP A 395 -2.10 31.62 -4.99
N ASP A 396 -0.84 31.76 -5.39
CA ASP A 396 0.07 30.64 -5.66
C ASP A 396 0.94 30.30 -4.44
N ASN A 397 1.39 29.05 -4.35
CA ASN A 397 2.35 28.53 -3.35
C ASN A 397 2.00 28.95 -1.91
N VAL A 398 0.78 28.60 -1.51
CA VAL A 398 0.13 29.15 -0.33
C VAL A 398 0.41 28.31 0.90
N ALA A 399 1.01 28.97 1.90
CA ALA A 399 1.00 28.53 3.29
C ALA A 399 0.46 29.64 4.19
N PHE A 400 -0.59 29.35 4.96
CA PHE A 400 -1.12 30.23 6.00
C PHE A 400 -2.00 29.51 7.02
N GLN A 401 -2.22 30.16 8.16
CA GLN A 401 -3.13 29.71 9.21
C GLN A 401 -4.24 30.73 9.43
N VAL A 402 -5.46 30.24 9.66
CA VAL A 402 -6.59 31.05 10.13
C VAL A 402 -7.11 30.50 11.44
N VAL A 403 -7.37 31.38 12.39
CA VAL A 403 -8.06 31.02 13.62
C VAL A 403 -9.46 31.61 13.54
N GLN A 404 -10.47 30.73 13.42
CA GLN A 404 -11.87 31.10 13.41
C GLN A 404 -12.45 31.01 14.83
N ALA A 405 -12.93 32.11 15.40
CA ALA A 405 -13.73 32.11 16.61
C ALA A 405 -15.23 32.00 16.29
N SER A 406 -16.02 31.37 17.17
CA SER A 406 -17.46 31.21 17.01
C SER A 406 -18.18 32.55 16.87
N GLY A 407 -19.03 32.69 15.85
CA GLY A 407 -19.83 33.90 15.65
C GLY A 407 -19.07 35.13 15.17
N GLN A 408 -17.75 35.05 14.91
CA GLN A 408 -17.00 36.14 14.29
C GLN A 408 -16.78 35.90 12.80
N ALA A 409 -17.10 36.91 11.99
CA ALA A 409 -16.61 37.03 10.62
C ALA A 409 -15.10 37.34 10.67
N GLY A 410 -14.28 36.30 10.72
CA GLY A 410 -12.83 36.45 10.77
C GLY A 410 -12.27 36.90 9.42
N ILE A 411 -11.80 38.15 9.36
CA ILE A 411 -10.58 38.47 8.60
C ILE A 411 -9.48 37.56 9.16
N VAL A 412 -8.52 37.13 8.33
CA VAL A 412 -7.29 36.47 8.81
C VAL A 412 -6.82 37.14 10.11
N GLN A 413 -6.83 36.40 11.22
CA GLN A 413 -6.62 36.99 12.54
C GLN A 413 -5.23 37.64 12.61
N VAL A 414 -5.14 38.78 13.31
CA VAL A 414 -3.85 39.40 13.68
C VAL A 414 -2.96 38.33 14.34
N GLY A 415 -1.84 38.00 13.70
CA GLY A 415 -0.91 36.93 14.14
C GLY A 415 -0.85 35.68 13.25
N ALA A 416 -1.70 35.56 12.23
CA ALA A 416 -1.57 34.52 11.21
C ALA A 416 -0.28 34.68 10.40
N THR A 417 0.54 33.63 10.33
CA THR A 417 1.64 33.55 9.38
C THR A 417 1.07 33.28 7.99
N SER A 418 1.46 34.09 7.00
CA SER A 418 1.14 33.87 5.59
C SER A 418 2.41 34.03 4.78
N SER A 419 2.54 33.25 3.71
CA SER A 419 3.54 33.45 2.65
C SER A 419 3.41 34.80 1.93
N THR A 420 2.24 35.45 1.99
CA THR A 420 1.99 36.76 1.35
C THR A 420 1.22 37.73 2.25
N ASN A 421 1.59 39.02 2.20
CA ASN A 421 0.84 40.12 2.84
C ASN A 421 -0.59 40.26 2.28
N ASP A 422 -0.80 39.83 1.05
CA ASP A 422 -2.08 39.94 0.35
C ASP A 422 -3.16 39.05 0.99
N ILE A 423 -2.82 37.79 1.32
CA ILE A 423 -3.72 36.88 2.03
C ILE A 423 -4.13 37.47 3.39
N GLN A 424 -3.19 38.04 4.15
CA GLN A 424 -3.49 38.63 5.47
C GLN A 424 -4.49 39.77 5.41
N THR A 425 -4.54 40.51 4.30
CA THR A 425 -5.37 41.72 4.15
C THR A 425 -6.66 41.47 3.38
N LYS A 426 -6.69 40.48 2.47
CA LYS A 426 -7.83 40.23 1.57
C LYS A 426 -8.59 38.94 1.82
N PHE A 427 -7.99 37.93 2.44
CA PHE A 427 -8.69 36.68 2.68
C PHE A 427 -9.70 36.82 3.83
N VAL A 428 -10.97 36.60 3.52
CA VAL A 428 -12.05 36.56 4.49
C VAL A 428 -12.69 35.19 4.40
N LEU A 429 -12.35 34.31 5.36
CA LEU A 429 -12.89 32.94 5.43
C LEU A 429 -14.42 32.94 5.47
N ALA A 430 -14.95 33.97 6.12
CA ALA A 430 -16.37 34.24 6.23
C ALA A 430 -17.06 34.40 4.86
N ASP A 431 -16.38 34.82 3.82
CA ASP A 431 -17.04 35.08 2.53
C ASP A 431 -16.87 33.91 1.54
N ALA A 432 -16.05 32.93 1.90
CA ALA A 432 -15.71 31.80 1.04
C ALA A 432 -16.88 30.81 0.94
N LYS A 433 -17.61 30.85 -0.19
CA LYS A 433 -18.63 29.84 -0.51
C LYS A 433 -18.03 28.59 -1.18
N ARG A 434 -16.92 28.78 -1.89
CA ARG A 434 -16.16 27.70 -2.52
C ARG A 434 -14.68 27.99 -2.37
N ILE A 435 -13.95 26.95 -2.00
CA ILE A 435 -12.49 26.97 -1.92
C ILE A 435 -12.00 25.84 -2.80
N THR A 436 -11.09 26.16 -3.70
CA THR A 436 -10.50 25.18 -4.58
C THR A 436 -9.00 25.37 -4.70
N THR A 437 -8.28 24.31 -5.03
CA THR A 437 -6.96 24.45 -5.65
C THR A 437 -7.19 24.62 -7.15
N THR A 438 -6.96 25.83 -7.67
CA THR A 438 -7.15 26.15 -9.09
C THR A 438 -6.04 25.60 -9.99
N GLY A 439 -4.94 25.12 -9.38
CA GLY A 439 -3.85 24.45 -10.08
C GLY A 439 -4.37 23.31 -10.92
N ASN A 440 -4.08 23.35 -12.21
CA ASN A 440 -4.59 22.39 -13.17
C ASN A 440 -4.17 20.99 -12.72
N ALA A 441 -5.06 19.99 -12.76
CA ALA A 441 -4.69 18.61 -12.39
C ALA A 441 -3.46 18.10 -13.19
N ALA A 442 -3.22 18.70 -14.35
CA ALA A 442 -2.03 18.52 -15.17
C ALA A 442 -0.72 18.93 -14.45
N ASP A 443 -0.71 20.02 -13.69
CA ASP A 443 0.49 20.55 -13.02
C ASP A 443 0.90 19.68 -11.83
N VAL A 444 -0.07 19.19 -11.06
CA VAL A 444 0.23 18.25 -9.97
C VAL A 444 0.62 16.87 -10.51
N ALA A 445 -0.06 16.40 -11.55
CA ALA A 445 0.36 15.19 -12.24
C ALA A 445 1.76 15.33 -12.83
N GLU A 446 2.12 16.53 -13.30
CA GLU A 446 3.45 16.81 -13.81
C GLU A 446 4.50 16.79 -12.71
N LYS A 447 4.24 17.40 -11.54
CA LYS A 447 5.17 17.33 -10.41
C LYS A 447 5.42 15.89 -9.96
N ALA A 448 4.40 15.05 -9.93
CA ALA A 448 4.54 13.63 -9.59
C ALA A 448 5.39 12.86 -10.62
N ARG A 449 5.24 13.17 -11.92
CA ARG A 449 6.09 12.58 -12.98
C ARG A 449 7.55 13.01 -12.83
N GLN A 450 7.80 14.29 -12.52
CA GLN A 450 9.15 14.80 -12.27
C GLN A 450 9.83 14.11 -11.09
N ASP A 451 9.14 13.93 -9.97
CA ASP A 451 9.70 13.31 -8.77
C ASP A 451 10.01 11.81 -8.99
N ALA A 452 9.12 11.09 -9.69
CA ALA A 452 9.35 9.69 -10.04
C ALA A 452 10.55 9.54 -10.99
N ALA A 453 10.66 10.39 -12.00
CA ALA A 453 11.75 10.37 -12.96
C ALA A 453 13.09 10.75 -12.30
N LEU A 454 13.12 11.79 -11.45
CA LEU A 454 14.30 12.19 -10.69
C LEU A 454 14.83 11.06 -9.80
N LYS A 455 13.94 10.40 -9.06
CA LYS A 455 14.31 9.26 -8.22
C LYS A 455 14.92 8.13 -9.05
N ALA A 456 14.26 7.74 -10.14
CA ALA A 456 14.72 6.64 -10.98
C ALA A 456 16.09 6.92 -11.61
N VAL A 457 16.33 8.15 -12.11
CA VAL A 457 17.63 8.55 -12.66
C VAL A 457 18.72 8.55 -11.58
N ASN A 458 18.45 9.12 -10.40
CA ASN A 458 19.39 9.15 -9.29
C ASN A 458 19.83 7.74 -8.88
N GLU A 459 18.90 6.79 -8.81
CA GLU A 459 19.16 5.41 -8.38
C GLU A 459 20.06 4.61 -9.34
N LEU A 460 20.33 5.09 -10.57
CA LEU A 460 21.29 4.49 -11.50
C LEU A 460 22.75 4.72 -11.06
N PHE A 461 23.01 5.74 -10.25
CA PHE A 461 24.35 6.17 -9.85
C PHE A 461 24.70 5.78 -8.43
N ASN A 462 25.98 5.67 -8.13
CA ASN A 462 26.45 5.42 -6.77
C ASN A 462 26.00 6.53 -5.82
N SER A 463 25.64 6.15 -4.59
CA SER A 463 25.07 7.05 -3.57
C SER A 463 23.82 7.82 -4.03
N ASP A 464 23.10 7.28 -5.02
CA ASP A 464 21.91 7.89 -5.63
C ASP A 464 22.16 9.32 -6.15
N LYS A 465 23.34 9.55 -6.72
CA LYS A 465 23.80 10.89 -7.13
C LYS A 465 24.48 10.87 -8.50
N PRO A 466 23.88 11.45 -9.54
CA PRO A 466 24.50 11.62 -10.87
C PRO A 466 25.85 12.34 -10.81
N SER A 467 26.03 13.25 -9.84
CA SER A 467 27.29 13.97 -9.64
C SER A 467 28.48 13.08 -9.25
N THR A 468 28.26 11.81 -8.88
CA THR A 468 29.35 10.86 -8.64
C THR A 468 30.01 10.39 -9.93
N ASP A 469 29.32 10.52 -11.07
CA ASP A 469 29.77 10.05 -12.38
C ASP A 469 30.17 8.57 -12.42
N VAL A 470 29.60 7.77 -11.52
CA VAL A 470 29.82 6.32 -11.43
C VAL A 470 28.47 5.61 -11.28
N ILE A 471 28.17 4.69 -12.19
CA ILE A 471 26.96 3.85 -12.10
C ILE A 471 27.13 2.71 -11.09
N LYS A 472 26.03 2.24 -10.49
CA LYS A 472 26.03 1.05 -9.64
C LYS A 472 26.36 -0.20 -10.45
N ASP A 473 26.84 -1.25 -9.77
CA ASP A 473 27.06 -2.55 -10.43
C ASP A 473 25.77 -3.20 -10.91
N THR A 474 24.66 -2.92 -10.24
CA THR A 474 23.32 -3.37 -10.61
C THR A 474 22.72 -2.59 -11.78
N THR A 475 23.33 -1.47 -12.19
CA THR A 475 22.85 -0.67 -13.32
C THR A 475 23.13 -1.41 -14.62
N ASN A 476 22.07 -1.78 -15.31
CA ASN A 476 22.06 -2.50 -16.58
C ASN A 476 21.07 -1.82 -17.54
N GLN A 477 20.98 -2.34 -18.77
CA GLN A 477 20.12 -1.73 -19.80
C GLN A 477 18.66 -1.66 -19.36
N ALA A 478 18.14 -2.72 -18.71
CA ALA A 478 16.75 -2.74 -18.25
C ALA A 478 16.46 -1.65 -17.20
N ALA A 479 17.42 -1.35 -16.31
CA ALA A 479 17.28 -0.26 -15.34
C ALA A 479 17.27 1.12 -16.02
N ILE A 480 18.13 1.32 -17.02
CA ILE A 480 18.18 2.57 -17.81
C ILE A 480 16.87 2.73 -18.61
N ASP A 481 16.39 1.68 -19.26
CA ASP A 481 15.15 1.69 -20.03
C ASP A 481 13.92 2.00 -19.15
N ALA A 482 13.87 1.44 -17.94
CA ALA A 482 12.82 1.74 -16.97
C ALA A 482 12.84 3.22 -16.53
N ALA A 483 14.02 3.77 -16.23
CA ALA A 483 14.16 5.20 -15.92
C ALA A 483 13.78 6.08 -17.12
N LYS A 484 14.14 5.66 -18.34
CA LYS A 484 13.79 6.34 -19.59
C LYS A 484 12.29 6.52 -19.75
N VAL A 485 11.50 5.48 -19.49
CA VAL A 485 10.02 5.56 -19.58
C VAL A 485 9.46 6.65 -18.67
N LEU A 486 10.00 6.80 -17.46
CA LEU A 486 9.57 7.83 -16.52
C LEU A 486 9.99 9.24 -16.97
N VAL A 487 11.23 9.40 -17.46
CA VAL A 487 11.72 10.67 -18.03
C VAL A 487 10.91 11.08 -19.27
N ASP A 488 10.53 10.12 -20.12
CA ASP A 488 9.74 10.39 -21.31
C ASP A 488 8.33 10.89 -20.98
N ALA A 489 7.77 10.51 -19.82
CA ALA A 489 6.47 10.95 -19.34
C ALA A 489 6.47 12.38 -18.78
N VAL A 490 7.62 12.93 -18.37
CA VAL A 490 7.75 14.32 -17.90
C VAL A 490 7.38 15.28 -19.03
N THR A 491 6.50 16.26 -18.75
CA THR A 491 6.04 17.24 -19.74
C THR A 491 6.75 18.59 -19.64
N ASP A 492 7.35 18.91 -18.49
CA ASP A 492 8.20 20.09 -18.34
C ASP A 492 9.49 19.90 -19.17
N PRO A 493 9.71 20.74 -20.20
CA PRO A 493 10.82 20.55 -21.11
C PRO A 493 12.19 20.80 -20.46
N THR A 494 12.25 21.67 -19.44
CA THR A 494 13.50 22.00 -18.74
C THR A 494 13.93 20.87 -17.83
N VAL A 495 13.00 20.36 -17.02
CA VAL A 495 13.26 19.22 -16.12
C VAL A 495 13.56 17.97 -16.94
N LYS A 496 12.78 17.69 -17.99
CA LYS A 496 13.03 16.57 -18.89
C LYS A 496 14.42 16.63 -19.50
N ALA A 497 14.87 17.80 -19.98
CA ALA A 497 16.19 17.96 -20.56
C ALA A 497 17.32 17.68 -19.55
N ALA A 498 17.17 18.14 -18.30
CA ALA A 498 18.14 17.88 -17.25
C ALA A 498 18.23 16.38 -16.92
N LEU A 499 17.09 15.71 -16.73
CA LEU A 499 17.04 14.28 -16.46
C LEU A 499 17.54 13.44 -17.64
N GLN A 500 17.24 13.84 -18.86
CA GLN A 500 17.72 13.15 -20.07
C GLN A 500 19.25 13.25 -20.21
N LYS A 501 19.86 14.35 -19.77
CA LYS A 501 21.31 14.50 -19.74
C LYS A 501 21.95 13.47 -18.81
N ASP A 502 21.43 13.35 -17.59
CA ASP A 502 21.94 12.39 -16.61
C ASP A 502 21.69 10.94 -17.06
N LEU A 503 20.53 10.67 -17.66
CA LEU A 503 20.21 9.35 -18.22
C LEU A 503 21.16 8.96 -19.38
N ASN A 504 21.45 9.90 -20.30
CA ASN A 504 22.43 9.69 -21.36
C ASN A 504 23.82 9.41 -20.79
N ARG A 505 24.19 10.12 -19.73
CA ARG A 505 25.47 9.90 -19.05
C ARG A 505 25.56 8.51 -18.43
N ALA A 506 24.48 8.01 -17.81
CA ALA A 506 24.42 6.65 -17.31
C ALA A 506 24.59 5.60 -18.44
N GLN A 507 24.00 5.84 -19.61
CA GLN A 507 24.17 4.97 -20.78
C GLN A 507 25.61 4.94 -21.28
N GLU A 508 26.26 6.10 -21.42
CA GLU A 508 27.68 6.17 -21.81
C GLU A 508 28.59 5.38 -20.85
N LEU A 509 28.33 5.49 -19.54
CA LEU A 509 29.07 4.78 -18.51
C LEU A 509 28.85 3.26 -18.59
N LEU A 510 27.62 2.82 -18.90
CA LEU A 510 27.30 1.40 -19.08
C LEU A 510 27.99 0.84 -20.33
N ASP A 511 27.96 1.58 -21.45
CA ASP A 511 28.61 1.18 -22.69
C ASP A 511 30.12 1.07 -22.51
N ALA A 512 30.74 2.03 -21.80
CA ALA A 512 32.16 1.99 -21.46
C ALA A 512 32.50 0.78 -20.57
N LYS A 513 31.66 0.48 -19.57
CA LYS A 513 31.82 -0.70 -18.70
C LYS A 513 31.77 -2.00 -19.52
N ASN A 514 30.80 -2.11 -20.42
CA ASN A 514 30.65 -3.29 -21.28
C ASN A 514 31.83 -3.45 -22.26
N ALA A 515 32.29 -2.35 -22.86
CA ALA A 515 33.45 -2.36 -23.75
C ALA A 515 34.74 -2.77 -23.02
N ALA A 516 34.95 -2.27 -21.79
CA ALA A 516 36.09 -2.65 -20.97
C ALA A 516 36.06 -4.15 -20.61
N ALA A 517 34.88 -4.67 -20.23
CA ALA A 517 34.70 -6.09 -19.93
C ALA A 517 34.96 -6.97 -21.17
N ALA A 518 34.48 -6.56 -22.34
CA ALA A 518 34.72 -7.28 -23.60
C ALA A 518 36.21 -7.28 -23.99
N ALA A 519 36.88 -6.13 -23.84
CA ALA A 519 38.32 -6.02 -24.11
C ALA A 519 39.15 -6.90 -23.17
N GLU A 520 38.79 -6.95 -21.89
CA GLU A 520 39.43 -7.85 -20.92
C GLU A 520 39.18 -9.32 -21.27
N LYS A 521 37.95 -9.70 -21.64
CA LYS A 521 37.66 -11.06 -22.08
C LYS A 521 38.49 -11.48 -23.31
N ALA A 522 38.66 -10.58 -24.27
CA ALA A 522 39.49 -10.83 -25.44
C ALA A 522 40.97 -11.06 -25.07
N LYS A 523 41.50 -10.30 -24.11
CA LYS A 523 42.86 -10.52 -23.58
C LYS A 523 42.98 -11.88 -22.90
N GLN A 524 42.00 -12.24 -22.07
CA GLN A 524 41.97 -13.55 -21.41
C GLN A 524 41.93 -14.70 -22.42
N ASP A 525 41.11 -14.60 -23.46
CA ASP A 525 41.00 -15.63 -24.50
C ASP A 525 42.28 -15.75 -25.33
N ALA A 526 42.91 -14.63 -25.68
CA ALA A 526 44.18 -14.63 -26.40
C ALA A 526 45.31 -15.25 -25.56
N ALA A 527 45.40 -14.89 -24.28
CA ALA A 527 46.38 -15.44 -23.36
C ALA A 527 46.15 -16.94 -23.09
N LEU A 528 44.90 -17.35 -22.88
CA LEU A 528 44.52 -18.76 -22.72
C LEU A 528 44.92 -19.59 -23.95
N LYS A 529 44.58 -19.10 -25.15
CA LYS A 529 44.95 -19.78 -26.40
C LYS A 529 46.47 -19.92 -26.53
N ALA A 530 47.22 -18.83 -26.31
CA ALA A 530 48.67 -18.84 -26.44
C ALA A 530 49.34 -19.79 -25.46
N VAL A 531 48.90 -19.81 -24.19
CA VAL A 531 49.42 -20.74 -23.17
C VAL A 531 49.08 -22.19 -23.53
N ASN A 532 47.84 -22.47 -23.91
CA ASN A 532 47.41 -23.81 -24.31
C ASN A 532 48.25 -24.35 -25.48
N GLU A 533 48.53 -23.52 -26.49
CA GLU A 533 49.28 -23.90 -27.69
C GLU A 533 50.76 -24.28 -27.44
N LEU A 534 51.31 -23.97 -26.26
CA LEU A 534 52.66 -24.44 -25.85
C LEU A 534 52.71 -25.95 -25.59
N PHE A 535 51.56 -26.55 -25.24
CA PHE A 535 51.44 -27.94 -24.80
C PHE A 535 50.93 -28.86 -25.90
N ASN A 536 51.23 -30.15 -25.78
CA ASN A 536 50.69 -31.18 -26.66
C ASN A 536 49.15 -31.17 -26.60
N ASN A 537 48.53 -31.38 -27.76
CA ASN A 537 47.07 -31.30 -27.93
C ASN A 537 46.45 -29.98 -27.43
N ASN A 538 47.23 -28.89 -27.39
CA ASN A 538 46.83 -27.58 -26.87
C ASN A 538 46.27 -27.66 -25.43
N THR A 539 46.81 -28.54 -24.60
CA THR A 539 46.22 -28.85 -23.28
C THR A 539 47.32 -28.89 -22.20
N PRO A 540 47.37 -27.93 -21.27
CA PRO A 540 48.38 -27.87 -20.21
C PRO A 540 48.44 -29.12 -19.33
N SER A 541 47.30 -29.78 -19.10
CA SER A 541 47.24 -31.00 -18.29
C SER A 541 47.92 -32.23 -18.93
N THR A 542 48.34 -32.16 -20.20
CA THR A 542 49.19 -33.20 -20.80
C THR A 542 50.60 -33.23 -20.19
N ASP A 543 50.99 -32.15 -19.52
CA ASP A 543 52.31 -31.96 -18.90
C ASP A 543 53.49 -32.22 -19.86
N ALA A 544 53.26 -31.99 -21.16
CA ALA A 544 54.25 -32.17 -22.20
C ALA A 544 54.14 -31.02 -23.21
N ILE A 545 55.26 -30.37 -23.53
CA ILE A 545 55.32 -29.31 -24.53
C ILE A 545 55.48 -29.87 -25.95
N LYS A 546 55.05 -29.11 -26.96
CA LYS A 546 55.24 -29.48 -28.37
C LYS A 546 56.72 -29.52 -28.74
N GLY A 547 57.05 -30.31 -29.77
CA GLY A 547 58.38 -30.32 -30.37
C GLY A 547 58.83 -28.94 -30.85
N THR A 548 57.89 -28.13 -31.33
CA THR A 548 58.07 -26.76 -31.83
C THR A 548 58.08 -25.68 -30.74
N THR A 549 57.76 -26.01 -29.49
CA THR A 549 57.78 -25.02 -28.40
C THR A 549 59.23 -24.69 -28.07
N ASP A 550 59.56 -23.40 -28.19
CA ASP A 550 60.87 -22.81 -27.89
C ASP A 550 60.73 -21.58 -26.98
N GLN A 551 61.84 -20.92 -26.66
CA GLN A 551 61.84 -19.77 -25.77
C GLN A 551 61.09 -18.57 -26.37
N ALA A 552 61.08 -18.42 -27.69
CA ALA A 552 60.36 -17.34 -28.36
C ALA A 552 58.84 -17.52 -28.20
N ALA A 553 58.34 -18.75 -28.34
CA ALA A 553 56.95 -19.09 -28.12
C ALA A 553 56.50 -18.82 -26.67
N ILE A 554 57.32 -19.19 -25.67
CA ILE A 554 57.02 -18.92 -24.25
C ILE A 554 57.01 -17.41 -23.98
N ASN A 555 57.98 -16.66 -24.49
CA ASN A 555 58.04 -15.20 -24.31
C ASN A 555 56.83 -14.50 -24.94
N ALA A 556 56.36 -14.98 -26.10
CA ALA A 556 55.16 -14.45 -26.75
C ALA A 556 53.90 -14.71 -25.92
N ALA A 557 53.72 -15.91 -25.38
CA ALA A 557 52.60 -16.24 -24.49
C ALA A 557 52.66 -15.40 -23.19
N LYS A 558 53.86 -15.20 -22.64
CA LYS A 558 54.07 -14.35 -21.45
C LYS A 558 53.55 -12.92 -21.65
N ALA A 559 53.87 -12.30 -22.78
CA ALA A 559 53.44 -10.94 -23.06
C ALA A 559 51.89 -10.79 -23.05
N LEU A 560 51.18 -11.82 -23.53
CA LEU A 560 49.71 -11.85 -23.52
C LEU A 560 49.16 -12.06 -22.10
N VAL A 561 49.76 -12.96 -21.31
CA VAL A 561 49.38 -13.16 -19.90
C VAL A 561 49.64 -11.89 -19.06
N ASP A 562 50.74 -11.19 -19.32
CA ASP A 562 51.05 -9.94 -18.62
C ASP A 562 50.02 -8.84 -18.91
N ALA A 563 49.37 -8.86 -20.08
CA ALA A 563 48.34 -7.89 -20.48
C ALA A 563 46.95 -8.14 -19.87
N VAL A 564 46.68 -9.36 -19.35
CA VAL A 564 45.44 -9.71 -18.63
C VAL A 564 45.36 -8.90 -17.33
N THR A 565 44.19 -8.34 -17.03
CA THR A 565 43.99 -7.52 -15.83
C THR A 565 43.24 -8.23 -14.72
N ASP A 566 42.45 -9.26 -15.03
CA ASP A 566 41.87 -10.14 -14.01
C ASP A 566 42.97 -10.91 -13.26
N PRO A 567 43.15 -10.69 -11.94
CA PRO A 567 44.25 -11.27 -11.19
C PRO A 567 44.13 -12.79 -11.05
N THR A 568 42.91 -13.32 -11.03
CA THR A 568 42.65 -14.76 -10.85
C THR A 568 42.98 -15.51 -12.12
N VAL A 569 42.47 -15.02 -13.26
CA VAL A 569 42.76 -15.59 -14.58
C VAL A 569 44.24 -15.47 -14.91
N LYS A 570 44.84 -14.31 -14.64
CA LYS A 570 46.28 -14.10 -14.83
C LYS A 570 47.12 -15.07 -14.01
N ALA A 571 46.80 -15.28 -12.74
CA ALA A 571 47.53 -16.20 -11.88
C ALA A 571 47.43 -17.66 -12.38
N ALA A 572 46.25 -18.09 -12.84
CA ALA A 572 46.05 -19.42 -13.41
C ALA A 572 46.90 -19.63 -14.67
N LEU A 573 46.84 -18.67 -15.61
CA LEU A 573 47.61 -18.73 -16.84
C LEU A 573 49.13 -18.65 -16.59
N GLN A 574 49.57 -17.86 -15.62
CA GLN A 574 50.98 -17.75 -15.24
C GLN A 574 51.53 -19.07 -14.68
N LYS A 575 50.71 -19.85 -13.98
CA LYS A 575 51.09 -21.17 -13.48
C LYS A 575 51.40 -22.13 -14.62
N ASP A 576 50.50 -22.22 -15.61
CA ASP A 576 50.70 -23.09 -16.76
C ASP A 576 51.88 -22.62 -17.63
N LEU A 577 52.04 -21.30 -17.78
CA LEU A 577 53.18 -20.73 -18.48
C LEU A 577 54.53 -21.06 -17.81
N ASN A 578 54.60 -20.97 -16.47
CA ASN A 578 55.79 -21.37 -15.72
C ASN A 578 56.07 -22.86 -15.90
N ARG A 579 55.02 -23.70 -15.93
CA ARG A 579 55.17 -25.12 -16.16
C ARG A 579 55.72 -25.44 -17.55
N ALA A 580 55.27 -24.72 -18.59
CA ALA A 580 55.82 -24.84 -19.93
C ALA A 580 57.32 -24.49 -19.98
N GLN A 581 57.74 -23.46 -19.23
CA GLN A 581 59.15 -23.07 -19.11
C GLN A 581 60.00 -24.18 -18.47
N GLU A 582 59.56 -24.74 -17.36
CA GLU A 582 60.25 -25.86 -16.69
C GLU A 582 60.46 -27.06 -17.64
N LEU A 583 59.42 -27.40 -18.43
CA LEU A 583 59.48 -28.49 -19.41
C LEU A 583 60.44 -28.19 -20.56
N LEU A 584 60.54 -26.93 -21.00
CA LEU A 584 61.49 -26.52 -22.04
C LEU A 584 62.93 -26.60 -21.53
N ASP A 585 63.18 -26.13 -20.32
CA ASP A 585 64.51 -26.18 -19.70
C ASP A 585 64.97 -27.64 -19.53
N ALA A 586 64.07 -28.52 -19.09
CA ALA A 586 64.33 -29.96 -18.99
C ALA A 586 64.63 -30.61 -20.35
N LYS A 587 63.87 -30.27 -21.39
CA LYS A 587 64.09 -30.74 -22.78
C LYS A 587 65.47 -30.31 -23.29
N ASN A 588 65.85 -29.05 -23.08
CA ASN A 588 67.14 -28.52 -23.50
C ASN A 588 68.31 -29.17 -22.74
N ALA A 589 68.16 -29.38 -21.43
CA ALA A 589 69.15 -30.09 -20.61
C ALA A 589 69.34 -31.54 -21.06
N ALA A 590 68.25 -32.26 -21.37
CA ALA A 590 68.31 -33.63 -21.87
C ALA A 590 69.00 -33.71 -23.24
N ALA A 591 68.69 -32.78 -24.16
CA ALA A 591 69.34 -32.71 -25.47
C ALA A 591 70.85 -32.42 -25.34
N ALA A 592 71.25 -31.54 -24.42
CA ALA A 592 72.66 -31.26 -24.15
C ALA A 592 73.39 -32.48 -23.57
N ALA A 593 72.76 -33.20 -22.64
CA ALA A 593 73.33 -34.42 -22.05
C ALA A 593 73.49 -35.55 -23.08
N GLU A 594 72.51 -35.71 -23.98
CA GLU A 594 72.59 -36.69 -25.06
C GLU A 594 73.69 -36.34 -26.07
N LYS A 595 73.82 -35.06 -26.44
CA LYS A 595 74.94 -34.60 -27.26
C LYS A 595 76.30 -34.89 -26.62
N ALA A 596 76.43 -34.64 -25.31
CA ALA A 596 77.66 -34.96 -24.58
C ALA A 596 77.98 -36.47 -24.58
N LYS A 597 76.96 -37.34 -24.48
CA LYS A 597 77.15 -38.80 -24.61
C LYS A 597 77.58 -39.21 -26.02
N GLN A 598 76.98 -38.62 -27.05
CA GLN A 598 77.34 -38.87 -28.45
C GLN A 598 78.78 -38.42 -28.74
N ASP A 599 79.16 -37.24 -28.25
CA ASP A 599 80.53 -36.74 -28.36
C ASP A 599 81.54 -37.66 -27.63
N ALA A 600 81.18 -38.16 -26.45
CA ALA A 600 82.00 -39.12 -25.70
C ALA A 600 82.12 -40.49 -26.41
N ALA A 601 81.03 -41.00 -26.99
CA ALA A 601 81.04 -42.25 -27.76
C ALA A 601 81.87 -42.12 -29.05
N LEU A 602 81.75 -40.99 -29.76
CA LEU A 602 82.55 -40.70 -30.95
C LEU A 602 84.04 -40.62 -30.61
N LYS A 603 84.39 -40.01 -29.48
CA LYS A 603 85.76 -39.98 -28.98
C LYS A 603 86.29 -41.38 -28.69
N ALA A 604 85.51 -42.24 -28.04
CA ALA A 604 85.89 -43.62 -27.73
C ALA A 604 86.08 -44.49 -28.99
N VAL A 605 85.29 -44.28 -30.05
CA VAL A 605 85.46 -44.98 -31.35
C VAL A 605 86.71 -44.52 -32.08
N ASN A 606 87.10 -43.24 -31.98
CA ASN A 606 88.31 -42.72 -32.63
C ASN A 606 89.62 -43.10 -31.90
N GLU A 607 89.53 -43.66 -30.69
CA GLU A 607 90.69 -44.11 -29.87
C GLU A 607 90.92 -45.64 -29.94
N LEU A 608 90.09 -46.38 -30.70
CA LEU A 608 90.26 -47.79 -31.08
C LEU A 608 90.99 -47.90 -32.44
#